data_AF-A0A971EK25-F1
#
_entry.id   AF-A0A971EK25-F1
#
_cell.length_a   1.000
_cell.length_b   1.000
_cell.length_c   1.000
_cell.angle_alpha   90.00
_cell.angle_beta   90.00
_cell.angle_gamma   90.00
#
_symmetry.space_group_name_H-M   'P 1'
#
loop_
_entity.id
_entity.type
_entity.pdbx_description
1 polymer ?
#
loop_
_entity_poly.entity_id
_entity_poly.type
_entity_poly.pdbx_seq_one_letter_code
_entity_poly.pdbx_strand_id
1 'polypeptide(L)'
;MDEIINLGEYWDEGKLVQSREEITTATNLNSRYFALAYSLLQEARVVFDRWSSCYEEVVEPLERNRVTRSLVERIFHRTPDNPPRCRNNPRHLFASAITPGGITTHLASLVDKGYTLHQVKGNPGTGVDKILSAVSSLAEFLGMQVQNYHNPFIPEHLEAVILPDIAVAVVDTSGWIVNTAEPLTVHPSKSCICLDDLVDSSRLARFSHEIEDARTRFSACLAGAISCIRNAKEVHDRLEEFYIPAMDFTGVEIKRRETRERILALL
;
A
#
# COMPACT_ATOMS: atom_id res chain seq x y z
N MET A 1 -15.65 25.78 -2.70
CA MET A 1 -14.94 26.41 -3.83
C MET A 1 -13.51 26.03 -3.66
N ASP A 2 -12.93 25.32 -4.62
CA ASP A 2 -11.51 24.97 -4.60
C ASP A 2 -10.73 26.09 -5.30
N GLU A 3 -9.59 26.49 -4.73
CA GLU A 3 -8.73 27.56 -5.24
C GLU A 3 -7.30 27.06 -5.35
N ILE A 4 -6.62 27.43 -6.43
CA ILE A 4 -5.20 27.12 -6.65
C ILE A 4 -4.36 28.33 -6.21
N ILE A 5 -3.40 28.08 -5.33
CA ILE A 5 -2.41 29.09 -4.90
C ILE A 5 -1.15 28.91 -5.74
N ASN A 6 -0.83 29.90 -6.57
CA ASN A 6 0.36 29.87 -7.40
C ASN A 6 1.59 30.32 -6.60
N LEU A 7 2.41 29.37 -6.13
CA LEU A 7 3.65 29.69 -5.44
C LEU A 7 4.80 30.11 -6.39
N GLY A 8 4.63 29.96 -7.70
CA GLY A 8 5.59 30.42 -8.70
C GLY A 8 5.72 31.94 -8.78
N GLU A 9 4.82 32.71 -8.17
CA GLU A 9 4.95 34.18 -8.09
C GLU A 9 6.09 34.62 -7.16
N TYR A 10 6.60 33.71 -6.33
CA TYR A 10 7.61 34.00 -5.31
C TYR A 10 9.01 33.51 -5.69
N TRP A 11 9.25 33.10 -6.94
CA TRP A 11 10.61 32.77 -7.39
C TRP A 11 11.28 33.91 -8.17
N ASP A 12 12.60 33.94 -8.12
CA ASP A 12 13.44 34.81 -8.94
C ASP A 12 13.71 34.12 -10.28
N GLU A 13 12.94 34.49 -11.30
CA GLU A 13 13.06 33.95 -12.65
C GLU A 13 14.46 34.19 -13.24
N GLY A 14 15.11 35.31 -12.90
CA GLY A 14 16.44 35.65 -13.40
C GLY A 14 17.51 34.64 -12.94
N LYS A 15 17.41 34.16 -11.70
CA LYS A 15 18.29 33.09 -11.19
C LYS A 15 18.02 31.75 -11.86
N LEU A 16 16.76 31.41 -12.09
CA LEU A 16 16.39 30.13 -12.72
C LEU A 16 16.78 30.07 -14.20
N VAL A 17 16.66 31.18 -14.92
CA VAL A 17 17.06 31.28 -16.34
C VAL A 17 18.56 31.01 -16.51
N GLN A 18 19.40 31.39 -15.54
CA GLN A 18 20.84 31.14 -15.59
C GLN A 18 21.20 29.64 -15.53
N SER A 19 20.33 28.81 -14.95
CA SER A 19 20.51 27.36 -14.83
C SER A 19 19.47 26.57 -15.64
N ARG A 20 18.88 27.20 -16.66
CA ARG A 20 17.74 26.64 -17.41
C ARG A 20 18.06 25.30 -18.06
N GLU A 21 19.25 25.16 -18.64
CA GLU A 21 19.66 23.92 -19.33
C GLU A 21 19.82 22.77 -18.33
N GLU A 22 20.43 23.03 -17.18
CA GLU A 22 20.60 22.06 -16.10
C GLU A 22 19.25 21.65 -15.52
N ILE A 23 18.36 22.61 -15.24
CA ILE A 23 17.00 22.35 -14.75
C ILE A 23 16.23 21.49 -15.75
N THR A 24 16.27 21.84 -17.04
CA THR A 24 15.59 21.08 -18.10
C THR A 24 16.13 19.66 -18.18
N THR A 25 17.45 19.51 -18.13
CA THR A 25 18.13 18.20 -18.19
C THR A 25 17.76 17.32 -17.00
N ALA A 26 17.84 17.85 -15.78
CA ALA A 26 17.47 17.14 -14.57
C ALA A 26 15.97 16.80 -14.54
N THR A 27 15.09 17.70 -15.00
CA THR A 27 13.65 17.43 -15.10
C THR A 27 13.34 16.27 -16.06
N ASN A 28 14.00 16.25 -17.22
CA ASN A 28 13.85 15.18 -18.20
C ASN A 28 14.39 13.85 -17.66
N LEU A 29 15.54 13.89 -16.97
CA LEU A 29 16.14 12.69 -16.36
C LEU A 29 15.27 12.14 -15.22
N ASN A 30 14.72 13.01 -14.37
CA ASN A 30 13.79 12.63 -13.31
C ASN A 30 12.56 11.91 -13.90
N SER A 31 11.97 12.49 -14.95
CA SER A 31 10.83 11.90 -15.67
C SER A 31 11.18 10.53 -16.26
N ARG A 32 12.40 10.39 -16.80
CA ARG A 32 12.91 9.11 -17.34
C ARG A 32 13.06 8.05 -16.25
N TYR A 33 13.55 8.40 -15.06
CA TYR A 33 13.65 7.46 -13.95
C TYR A 33 12.28 6.97 -13.49
N PHE A 34 11.27 7.84 -13.40
CA PHE A 34 9.91 7.40 -13.11
C PHE A 34 9.33 6.49 -14.19
N ALA A 35 9.55 6.81 -15.47
CA ALA A 35 9.11 5.95 -16.58
C ALA A 35 9.73 4.54 -16.49
N LEU A 36 11.03 4.45 -16.18
CA LEU A 36 11.71 3.18 -15.94
C LEU A 36 11.17 2.44 -14.72
N ALA A 37 10.92 3.15 -13.62
CA ALA A 37 10.33 2.57 -12.42
C ALA A 37 8.97 1.92 -12.71
N TYR A 38 8.08 2.63 -13.41
CA TYR A 38 6.77 2.11 -13.79
C TYR A 38 6.86 0.90 -14.73
N SER A 39 7.78 0.92 -15.70
CA SER A 39 8.02 -0.23 -16.59
C SER A 39 8.46 -1.46 -15.78
N LEU A 40 9.38 -1.29 -14.83
CA LEU A 40 9.84 -2.38 -13.97
C LEU A 40 8.74 -2.91 -13.03
N LEU A 41 7.85 -2.04 -12.53
CA LEU A 41 6.68 -2.48 -11.75
C LEU A 41 5.69 -3.26 -12.61
N GLN A 42 5.49 -2.89 -13.88
CA GLN A 42 4.66 -3.65 -14.81
C GLN A 42 5.26 -5.03 -15.11
N GLU A 43 6.58 -5.12 -15.33
CA GLU A 43 7.27 -6.41 -15.47
C GLU A 43 7.14 -7.26 -14.21
N ALA A 44 7.35 -6.65 -13.03
CA ALA A 44 7.16 -7.32 -11.75
C ALA A 44 5.74 -7.87 -11.63
N ARG A 45 4.72 -7.15 -12.12
CA ARG A 45 3.32 -7.59 -12.05
C ARG A 45 3.09 -8.86 -12.88
N VAL A 46 3.57 -8.88 -14.12
CA VAL A 46 3.46 -10.06 -14.99
C VAL A 46 4.14 -11.28 -14.36
N VAL A 47 5.31 -11.08 -13.75
CA VAL A 47 6.04 -12.16 -13.07
C VAL A 47 5.31 -12.62 -11.80
N PHE A 48 4.76 -11.68 -11.02
CA PHE A 48 3.98 -12.00 -9.82
C PHE A 48 2.72 -12.80 -10.15
N ASP A 49 2.02 -12.47 -11.23
CA ASP A 49 0.84 -13.21 -11.69
C ASP A 49 1.22 -14.65 -12.11
N ARG A 50 2.39 -14.85 -12.74
CA ARG A 50 2.91 -16.19 -13.05
C ARG A 50 3.24 -17.00 -11.79
N TRP A 51 3.79 -16.35 -10.77
CA TRP A 51 4.02 -17.01 -9.48
C TRP A 51 2.67 -17.38 -8.83
N SER A 52 1.71 -16.46 -8.82
CA SER A 52 0.36 -16.67 -8.29
C SER A 52 -0.32 -17.89 -8.92
N SER A 53 -0.28 -18.00 -10.25
CA SER A 53 -0.96 -19.09 -10.96
C SER A 53 -0.44 -20.48 -10.61
N CYS A 54 0.85 -20.61 -10.25
CA CYS A 54 1.42 -21.88 -9.81
C CYS A 54 0.79 -22.40 -8.52
N TYR A 55 0.44 -21.50 -7.59
CA TYR A 55 -0.23 -21.84 -6.33
C TYR A 55 -1.74 -21.97 -6.51
N GLU A 56 -2.37 -21.13 -7.33
CA GLU A 56 -3.82 -21.21 -7.60
C GLU A 56 -4.24 -22.57 -8.14
N GLU A 57 -3.39 -23.20 -8.95
CA GLU A 57 -3.61 -24.54 -9.53
C GLU A 57 -3.68 -25.65 -8.47
N VAL A 58 -3.02 -25.48 -7.33
CA VAL A 58 -2.76 -26.56 -6.35
C VAL A 58 -3.37 -26.31 -4.97
N VAL A 59 -4.00 -25.16 -4.77
CA VAL A 59 -4.72 -24.84 -3.53
C VAL A 59 -6.15 -25.34 -3.63
N GLU A 60 -6.59 -26.12 -2.65
CA GLU A 60 -7.94 -26.70 -2.66
C GLU A 60 -9.02 -25.64 -2.37
N PRO A 61 -9.90 -25.29 -3.34
CA PRO A 61 -10.83 -24.18 -3.19
C PRO A 61 -11.87 -24.40 -2.09
N LEU A 62 -12.29 -25.66 -1.86
CA LEU A 62 -13.28 -25.99 -0.84
C LEU A 62 -12.71 -25.81 0.57
N GLU A 63 -11.47 -26.25 0.80
CA GLU A 63 -10.80 -26.05 2.10
C GLU A 63 -10.53 -24.58 2.36
N ARG A 64 -10.10 -23.81 1.35
CA ARG A 64 -9.96 -22.35 1.48
C ARG A 64 -11.28 -21.71 1.90
N ASN A 65 -12.39 -22.06 1.26
CA ASN A 65 -13.71 -21.52 1.60
C ASN A 65 -14.14 -21.88 3.03
N ARG A 66 -13.77 -23.07 3.54
CA ARG A 66 -14.00 -23.47 4.94
C ARG A 66 -13.20 -22.61 5.90
N VAL A 67 -11.92 -22.38 5.61
CA VAL A 67 -11.04 -21.50 6.40
C VAL A 67 -11.59 -20.07 6.41
N THR A 68 -12.00 -19.53 5.26
CA THR A 68 -12.63 -18.21 5.15
C THR A 68 -13.88 -18.13 6.04
N ARG A 69 -14.78 -19.12 5.94
CA ARG A 69 -16.01 -19.16 6.74
C ARG A 69 -15.70 -19.20 8.24
N SER A 70 -14.76 -20.05 8.67
CA SER A 70 -14.37 -20.15 10.08
C SER A 70 -13.79 -18.84 10.62
N LEU A 71 -12.97 -18.13 9.82
CA LEU A 71 -12.46 -16.82 10.20
C LEU A 71 -13.58 -15.79 10.33
N VAL A 72 -14.45 -15.72 9.33
CA VAL A 72 -15.62 -14.84 9.32
C VAL A 72 -16.51 -15.10 10.53
N GLU A 73 -16.93 -16.33 10.77
CA GLU A 73 -17.73 -16.70 11.95
C GLU A 73 -17.04 -16.26 13.24
N ARG A 74 -15.72 -16.48 13.36
CA ARG A 74 -14.95 -16.07 14.53
C ARG A 74 -14.89 -14.55 14.73
N ILE A 75 -14.78 -13.77 13.65
CA ILE A 75 -14.76 -12.30 13.74
C ILE A 75 -16.14 -11.79 14.16
N PHE A 76 -17.21 -12.28 13.52
CA PHE A 76 -18.55 -11.71 13.65
C PHE A 76 -19.46 -12.42 14.68
N HIS A 77 -19.01 -13.49 15.37
CA HIS A 77 -19.85 -14.25 16.32
C HIS A 77 -20.44 -13.42 17.49
N ARG A 78 -19.85 -12.25 17.80
CA ARG A 78 -20.32 -11.34 18.86
C ARG A 78 -20.88 -10.04 18.31
N THR A 79 -21.02 -9.92 16.99
CA THR A 79 -21.63 -8.75 16.39
C THR A 79 -23.12 -8.76 16.75
N PRO A 80 -23.67 -7.68 17.34
CA PRO A 80 -25.09 -7.59 17.63
C PRO A 80 -25.92 -7.79 16.36
N ASP A 81 -27.13 -8.34 16.46
CA ASP A 81 -28.05 -8.51 15.32
C ASP A 81 -28.41 -7.18 14.62
N ASN A 82 -28.12 -6.05 15.26
CA ASN A 82 -28.38 -4.70 14.77
C ASN A 82 -27.15 -3.81 15.06
N PRO A 83 -26.04 -4.00 14.33
CA PRO A 83 -24.85 -3.18 14.54
C PRO A 83 -25.16 -1.71 14.20
N PRO A 84 -24.47 -0.74 14.82
CA PRO A 84 -24.64 0.66 14.49
C PRO A 84 -24.44 0.86 12.99
N ARG A 85 -25.48 1.29 12.28
CA ARG A 85 -25.39 1.57 10.85
C ARG A 85 -24.45 2.75 10.64
N CYS A 86 -23.25 2.48 10.17
CA CYS A 86 -22.40 3.52 9.66
C CYS A 86 -23.05 4.09 8.38
N ARG A 87 -23.37 5.38 8.39
CA ARG A 87 -23.86 6.09 7.19
C ARG A 87 -22.74 6.46 6.22
N ASN A 88 -21.48 6.30 6.63
CA ASN A 88 -20.34 6.63 5.82
C ASN A 88 -19.93 5.41 4.98
N ASN A 89 -19.54 5.67 3.75
CA ASN A 89 -18.97 4.64 2.89
C ASN A 89 -17.69 4.05 3.51
N PRO A 90 -17.36 2.79 3.17
CA PRO A 90 -16.08 2.19 3.51
C PRO A 90 -14.93 3.10 3.08
N ARG A 91 -13.91 3.24 3.94
CA ARG A 91 -12.71 4.01 3.61
C ARG A 91 -11.73 3.11 2.89
N HIS A 92 -11.20 3.59 1.77
CA HIS A 92 -10.14 2.93 1.02
C HIS A 92 -8.87 3.76 1.11
N LEU A 93 -7.81 3.16 1.66
CA LEU A 93 -6.59 3.84 2.09
C LEU A 93 -5.38 2.96 1.74
N PHE A 94 -4.17 3.52 1.91
CA PHE A 94 -2.92 2.77 1.89
C PHE A 94 -2.23 2.97 3.23
N ALA A 95 -1.77 1.87 3.86
CA ALA A 95 -0.92 1.95 5.04
C ALA A 95 0.57 1.85 4.67
N SER A 96 0.86 1.42 3.43
CA SER A 96 2.19 1.13 2.94
C SER A 96 2.45 1.82 1.60
N ALA A 97 3.72 2.02 1.25
CA ALA A 97 4.12 2.69 0.01
C ALA A 97 5.47 2.17 -0.50
N ILE A 98 5.66 2.19 -1.82
CA ILE A 98 6.95 2.00 -2.48
C ILE A 98 7.64 3.38 -2.57
N THR A 99 8.77 3.55 -1.87
CA THR A 99 9.44 4.86 -1.72
C THR A 99 10.90 4.80 -2.18
N PRO A 100 11.60 5.95 -2.34
CA PRO A 100 13.05 5.99 -2.57
C PRO A 100 13.88 5.21 -1.53
N GLY A 101 13.40 5.15 -0.29
CA GLY A 101 14.00 4.42 0.82
C GLY A 101 13.66 2.92 0.84
N GLY A 102 12.87 2.44 -0.12
CA GLY A 102 12.32 1.09 -0.12
C GLY A 102 10.83 1.06 0.24
N ILE A 103 10.32 -0.13 0.52
CA ILE A 103 8.92 -0.32 0.90
C ILE A 103 8.77 0.01 2.38
N THR A 104 7.86 0.92 2.70
CA THR A 104 7.56 1.34 4.08
C THR A 104 6.11 1.02 4.41
N THR A 105 5.84 0.76 5.69
CA THR A 105 4.48 0.56 6.21
C THR A 105 4.30 1.26 7.54
N HIS A 106 3.14 1.89 7.71
CA HIS A 106 2.67 2.48 8.97
C HIS A 106 1.49 1.71 9.55
N LEU A 107 1.25 0.47 9.09
CA LEU A 107 0.09 -0.32 9.50
C LEU A 107 0.00 -0.52 11.02
N ALA A 108 1.14 -0.73 11.69
CA ALA A 108 1.18 -0.91 13.13
C ALA A 108 0.68 0.30 13.92
N SER A 109 0.81 1.53 13.41
CA SER A 109 0.28 2.72 14.09
C SER A 109 -1.22 2.92 13.86
N LEU A 110 -1.85 2.10 13.00
CA LEU A 110 -3.28 2.18 12.68
C LEU A 110 -4.10 1.14 13.44
N VAL A 111 -3.45 0.12 13.99
CA VAL A 111 -4.08 -0.91 14.81
C VAL A 111 -3.84 -0.54 16.28
N ASP A 112 -4.87 -0.13 17.02
CA ASP A 112 -4.70 0.18 18.43
C ASP A 112 -4.39 -1.09 19.26
N LYS A 113 -3.76 -0.94 20.42
CA LYS A 113 -3.42 -2.06 21.33
C LYS A 113 -4.63 -2.88 21.79
N GLY A 114 -5.82 -2.28 21.80
CA GLY A 114 -7.07 -2.94 22.16
C GLY A 114 -7.67 -3.81 21.06
N TYR A 115 -7.12 -3.77 19.85
CA TYR A 115 -7.66 -4.52 18.72
C TYR A 115 -7.26 -5.98 18.79
N THR A 116 -8.23 -6.83 18.47
CA THR A 116 -7.99 -8.24 18.20
C THR A 116 -7.40 -8.39 16.80
N LEU A 117 -6.16 -8.87 16.72
CA LEU A 117 -5.46 -9.10 15.45
C LEU A 117 -5.67 -10.53 14.95
N HIS A 118 -6.11 -10.65 13.70
CA HIS A 118 -6.15 -11.88 12.91
C HIS A 118 -5.16 -11.80 11.75
N GLN A 119 -4.16 -12.66 11.74
CA GLN A 119 -3.15 -12.71 10.69
C GLN A 119 -3.52 -13.79 9.68
N VAL A 120 -3.40 -13.46 8.39
CA VAL A 120 -3.51 -14.40 7.28
C VAL A 120 -2.19 -14.34 6.52
N LYS A 121 -1.62 -15.49 6.16
CA LYS A 121 -0.40 -15.56 5.35
C LYS A 121 -0.47 -16.69 4.35
N GLY A 122 0.24 -16.56 3.24
CA GLY A 122 0.43 -17.61 2.25
C GLY A 122 1.21 -17.09 1.05
N ASN A 123 1.57 -17.99 0.15
CA ASN A 123 2.17 -17.59 -1.13
C ASN A 123 1.17 -16.85 -2.02
N PRO A 124 1.65 -16.03 -2.99
CA PRO A 124 0.80 -15.46 -4.03
C PRO A 124 -0.08 -16.56 -4.64
N GLY A 125 -1.38 -16.29 -4.80
CA GLY A 125 -2.33 -17.26 -5.38
C GLY A 125 -3.03 -18.19 -4.40
N THR A 126 -2.59 -18.25 -3.13
CA THR A 126 -3.28 -19.04 -2.10
C THR A 126 -4.64 -18.47 -1.67
N GLY A 127 -4.91 -17.21 -2.00
CA GLY A 127 -6.20 -16.54 -1.77
C GLY A 127 -6.27 -15.71 -0.50
N VAL A 128 -5.15 -15.17 -0.03
CA VAL A 128 -5.11 -14.21 1.10
C VAL A 128 -5.98 -12.99 0.82
N ASP A 129 -5.84 -12.41 -0.38
CA ASP A 129 -6.64 -11.30 -0.90
C ASP A 129 -8.15 -11.60 -0.88
N LYS A 130 -8.53 -12.84 -1.25
CA LYS A 130 -9.93 -13.30 -1.24
C LYS A 130 -10.48 -13.38 0.18
N ILE A 131 -9.68 -13.81 1.15
CA ILE A 131 -10.09 -13.85 2.56
C ILE A 131 -10.31 -12.45 3.10
N LEU A 132 -9.36 -11.52 2.89
CA LEU A 132 -9.52 -10.13 3.35
C LEU A 132 -10.74 -9.47 2.68
N SER A 133 -10.92 -9.67 1.37
CA SER A 133 -12.07 -9.14 0.63
C SER A 133 -13.40 -9.69 1.16
N ALA A 134 -13.45 -10.97 1.57
CA ALA A 134 -14.65 -11.57 2.17
C ALA A 134 -14.99 -10.95 3.53
N VAL A 135 -13.97 -10.68 4.37
CA VAL A 135 -14.16 -9.97 5.65
C VAL A 135 -14.68 -8.56 5.42
N SER A 136 -14.05 -7.80 4.52
CA SER A 136 -14.52 -6.44 4.15
C SER A 136 -15.97 -6.47 3.68
N SER A 137 -16.26 -7.30 2.68
CA SER A 137 -17.59 -7.37 2.05
C SER A 137 -18.68 -7.71 3.06
N LEU A 138 -18.41 -8.61 4.00
CA LEU A 138 -19.39 -8.93 5.04
C LEU A 138 -19.56 -7.79 6.04
N ALA A 139 -18.49 -7.15 6.50
CA ALA A 139 -18.58 -6.00 7.39
C ALA A 139 -19.37 -4.84 6.76
N GLU A 140 -19.14 -4.59 5.47
CA GLU A 140 -19.89 -3.60 4.68
C GLU A 140 -21.37 -3.99 4.55
N PHE A 141 -21.66 -5.26 4.26
CA PHE A 141 -23.02 -5.78 4.18
C PHE A 141 -23.77 -5.65 5.52
N LEU A 142 -23.06 -5.81 6.64
CA LEU A 142 -23.58 -5.58 7.98
C LEU A 142 -23.70 -4.09 8.34
N GLY A 143 -23.27 -3.17 7.46
CA GLY A 143 -23.35 -1.73 7.68
C GLY A 143 -22.35 -1.18 8.72
N MET A 144 -21.25 -1.89 8.94
CA MET A 144 -20.21 -1.51 9.90
C MET A 144 -19.26 -0.45 9.34
N GLN A 145 -18.51 0.21 10.22
CA GLN A 145 -17.33 0.98 9.83
C GLN A 145 -16.23 0.05 9.32
N VAL A 146 -15.80 0.27 8.09
CA VAL A 146 -14.75 -0.51 7.43
C VAL A 146 -13.65 0.42 6.94
N GLN A 147 -12.41 0.09 7.29
CA GLN A 147 -11.20 0.73 6.76
C GLN A 147 -10.39 -0.32 6.01
N ASN A 148 -10.44 -0.21 4.69
CA ASN A 148 -9.76 -1.06 3.73
C ASN A 148 -8.40 -0.46 3.39
N TYR A 149 -7.34 -1.18 3.71
CA TYR A 149 -5.96 -0.82 3.38
C TYR A 149 -5.48 -1.66 2.22
N HIS A 150 -5.21 -0.98 1.11
CA HIS A 150 -4.79 -1.59 -0.15
C HIS A 150 -3.29 -1.84 -0.19
N ASN A 151 -2.91 -2.87 -0.93
CA ASN A 151 -1.53 -3.21 -1.17
C ASN A 151 -0.90 -2.18 -2.14
N PRO A 152 0.29 -1.62 -1.84
CA PRO A 152 0.90 -0.54 -2.63
C PRO A 152 1.41 -0.98 -4.02
N PHE A 153 1.56 -2.29 -4.24
CA PHE A 153 1.99 -2.86 -5.52
C PHE A 153 0.80 -3.40 -6.34
N ILE A 154 -0.23 -3.93 -5.67
CA ILE A 154 -1.46 -4.43 -6.28
C ILE A 154 -2.65 -3.72 -5.63
N PRO A 155 -3.02 -2.51 -6.09
CA PRO A 155 -4.06 -1.69 -5.46
C PRO A 155 -5.44 -2.34 -5.38
N GLU A 156 -5.72 -3.37 -6.18
CA GLU A 156 -6.98 -4.13 -6.12
C GLU A 156 -7.02 -5.12 -4.94
N HIS A 157 -5.87 -5.45 -4.36
CA HIS A 157 -5.75 -6.37 -3.23
C HIS A 157 -5.66 -5.60 -1.92
N LEU A 158 -6.24 -6.17 -0.87
CA LEU A 158 -6.14 -5.64 0.50
C LEU A 158 -4.91 -6.22 1.20
N GLU A 159 -4.16 -5.37 1.90
CA GLU A 159 -3.13 -5.79 2.85
C GLU A 159 -3.66 -5.81 4.30
N ALA A 160 -4.71 -5.02 4.59
CA ALA A 160 -5.41 -5.07 5.87
C ALA A 160 -6.86 -4.61 5.78
N VAL A 161 -7.68 -5.13 6.69
CA VAL A 161 -9.06 -4.66 6.95
C VAL A 161 -9.16 -4.36 8.44
N ILE A 162 -9.45 -3.10 8.77
CA ILE A 162 -9.66 -2.66 10.16
C ILE A 162 -11.16 -2.38 10.34
N LEU A 163 -11.72 -2.97 11.40
CA LEU A 163 -13.13 -2.90 11.79
C LEU A 163 -13.24 -2.22 13.17
N PRO A 164 -13.35 -0.88 13.23
CA PRO A 164 -13.36 -0.15 14.49
C PRO A 164 -14.49 -0.54 15.44
N ASP A 165 -15.70 -0.81 14.90
CA ASP A 165 -16.90 -1.08 15.71
C ASP A 165 -16.77 -2.31 16.63
N ILE A 166 -15.89 -3.25 16.28
CA ILE A 166 -15.63 -4.47 17.07
C ILE A 166 -14.16 -4.59 17.49
N ALA A 167 -13.36 -3.54 17.29
CA ALA A 167 -11.93 -3.51 17.54
C ALA A 167 -11.22 -4.75 16.96
N VAL A 168 -11.39 -5.03 15.67
CA VAL A 168 -10.75 -6.14 14.97
C VAL A 168 -9.90 -5.62 13.81
N ALA A 169 -8.73 -6.22 13.62
CA ALA A 169 -7.91 -6.03 12.42
C ALA A 169 -7.60 -7.40 11.79
N VAL A 170 -7.77 -7.53 10.48
CA VAL A 170 -7.33 -8.68 9.69
C VAL A 170 -6.22 -8.23 8.77
N VAL A 171 -5.07 -8.87 8.82
CA VAL A 171 -3.86 -8.41 8.13
C VAL A 171 -3.22 -9.53 7.32
N ASP A 172 -2.87 -9.24 6.07
CA ASP A 172 -1.96 -10.06 5.27
C ASP A 172 -0.55 -9.92 5.83
N THR A 173 0.02 -11.03 6.29
CA THR A 173 1.36 -11.15 6.90
C THR A 173 2.30 -12.03 6.09
N SER A 174 2.01 -12.20 4.79
CA SER A 174 2.78 -13.06 3.89
C SER A 174 4.19 -12.53 3.60
N GLY A 175 4.38 -11.20 3.64
CA GLY A 175 5.71 -10.58 3.56
C GLY A 175 6.34 -10.50 2.16
N TRP A 176 5.63 -10.89 1.10
CA TRP A 176 6.19 -10.94 -0.26
C TRP A 176 6.39 -9.57 -0.91
N ILE A 177 5.55 -8.60 -0.57
CA ILE A 177 5.63 -7.21 -1.05
C ILE A 177 5.92 -6.30 0.13
N VAL A 178 5.06 -6.35 1.16
CA VAL A 178 5.18 -5.53 2.38
C VAL A 178 5.41 -6.46 3.57
N ASN A 179 6.44 -6.18 4.36
CA ASN A 179 6.64 -6.87 5.64
C ASN A 179 5.76 -6.21 6.73
N THR A 180 4.54 -6.70 6.87
CA THR A 180 3.58 -6.27 7.89
C THR A 180 3.70 -7.05 9.20
N ALA A 181 4.37 -8.21 9.18
CA ALA A 181 4.45 -9.11 10.32
C ALA A 181 5.34 -8.55 11.44
N GLU A 182 6.52 -8.02 11.08
CA GLU A 182 7.49 -7.49 12.03
C GLU A 182 6.94 -6.28 12.84
N PRO A 183 6.32 -5.26 12.21
CA PRO A 183 5.72 -4.14 12.95
C PRO A 183 4.58 -4.55 13.90
N LEU A 184 3.89 -5.66 13.62
CA LEU A 184 2.73 -6.11 14.41
C LEU A 184 3.08 -7.04 15.58
N THR A 185 4.37 -7.35 15.80
CA THR A 185 4.84 -8.20 16.92
C THR A 185 4.45 -7.67 18.31
N VAL A 186 4.16 -6.37 18.42
CA VAL A 186 3.71 -5.73 19.67
C VAL A 186 2.22 -5.91 19.96
N HIS A 187 1.45 -6.46 19.02
CA HIS A 187 0.02 -6.73 19.19
C HIS A 187 -0.21 -8.23 19.49
N PRO A 188 -0.98 -8.57 20.54
CA PRO A 188 -1.31 -9.96 20.81
C PRO A 188 -2.19 -10.52 19.69
N SER A 189 -1.61 -11.36 18.83
CA SER A 189 -2.32 -12.04 17.75
C SER A 189 -3.24 -13.12 18.33
N LYS A 190 -4.52 -13.09 17.95
CA LYS A 190 -5.51 -14.10 18.35
C LYS A 190 -5.47 -15.32 17.46
N SER A 191 -5.03 -15.18 16.22
CA SER A 191 -4.84 -16.30 15.30
C SER A 191 -3.92 -15.93 14.14
N CYS A 192 -3.14 -16.91 13.69
CA CYS A 192 -2.43 -16.87 12.42
C CYS A 192 -2.94 -18.02 11.54
N ILE A 193 -3.48 -17.70 10.37
CA ILE A 193 -3.95 -18.66 9.37
C ILE A 193 -2.87 -18.73 8.28
N CYS A 194 -2.33 -19.93 8.06
CA CYS A 194 -1.37 -20.20 6.99
C CYS A 194 -2.11 -20.92 5.84
N LEU A 195 -2.28 -20.26 4.70
CA LEU A 195 -2.95 -20.85 3.53
C LEU A 195 -2.05 -21.80 2.75
N ASP A 196 -0.74 -21.76 2.97
CA ASP A 196 0.19 -22.74 2.41
C ASP A 196 -0.11 -24.16 2.93
N ASP A 197 -0.76 -24.30 4.09
CA ASP A 197 -1.20 -25.58 4.64
C ASP A 197 -2.28 -26.26 3.78
N LEU A 198 -2.91 -25.49 2.87
CA LEU A 198 -3.94 -25.95 1.94
C LEU A 198 -3.38 -26.36 0.56
N VAL A 199 -2.06 -26.23 0.38
CA VAL A 199 -1.38 -26.48 -0.89
C VAL A 199 -1.02 -27.96 -1.03
N ASP A 200 -1.40 -28.58 -2.15
CA ASP A 200 -0.88 -29.90 -2.51
C ASP A 200 0.61 -29.80 -2.90
N SER A 201 1.47 -30.08 -1.93
CA SER A 201 2.93 -30.02 -2.08
C SER A 201 3.45 -30.94 -3.19
N SER A 202 2.78 -32.07 -3.46
CA SER A 202 3.20 -33.01 -4.50
C SER A 202 2.95 -32.47 -5.91
N ARG A 203 1.83 -31.75 -6.09
CA ARG A 203 1.51 -31.06 -7.34
C ARG A 203 2.35 -29.79 -7.49
N LEU A 204 2.54 -29.03 -6.40
CA LEU A 204 3.35 -27.81 -6.40
C LEU A 204 4.81 -28.07 -6.83
N ALA A 205 5.37 -29.22 -6.44
CA ALA A 205 6.75 -29.59 -6.80
C ALA A 205 7.03 -29.56 -8.32
N ARG A 206 5.99 -29.77 -9.14
CA ARG A 206 6.07 -29.68 -10.61
C ARG A 206 6.36 -28.28 -11.14
N PHE A 207 6.08 -27.25 -10.33
CA PHE A 207 6.27 -25.84 -10.66
C PHE A 207 7.46 -25.22 -9.90
N SER A 208 8.29 -26.03 -9.24
CA SER A 208 9.35 -25.53 -8.37
C SER A 208 10.34 -24.61 -9.09
N HIS A 209 10.72 -24.96 -10.32
CA HIS A 209 11.62 -24.14 -11.13
C HIS A 209 10.95 -22.82 -11.57
N GLU A 210 9.68 -22.88 -11.98
CA GLU A 210 8.90 -21.71 -12.39
C GLU A 210 8.68 -20.73 -11.23
N ILE A 211 8.41 -21.26 -10.03
CA ILE A 211 8.24 -20.48 -8.80
C ILE A 211 9.56 -19.78 -8.46
N GLU A 212 10.69 -20.49 -8.51
CA GLU A 212 11.99 -19.91 -8.16
C GLU A 212 12.46 -18.85 -9.19
N ASP A 213 12.27 -19.12 -10.49
CA ASP A 213 12.49 -18.12 -11.56
C ASP A 213 11.64 -16.87 -11.32
N ALA A 214 10.34 -17.06 -11.06
CA ALA A 214 9.42 -15.96 -10.85
C ALA A 214 9.77 -15.15 -9.59
N ARG A 215 10.10 -15.80 -8.47
CA ARG A 215 10.55 -15.13 -7.24
C ARG A 215 11.79 -14.27 -7.46
N THR A 216 12.79 -14.82 -8.15
CA THR A 216 14.04 -14.13 -8.44
C THR A 216 13.79 -12.90 -9.30
N ARG A 217 13.03 -13.06 -10.39
CA ARG A 217 12.72 -11.99 -11.34
C ARG A 217 11.84 -10.92 -10.72
N PHE A 218 10.82 -11.31 -9.95
CA PHE A 218 9.95 -10.38 -9.22
C PHE A 218 10.77 -9.50 -8.28
N SER A 219 11.63 -10.12 -7.47
CA SER A 219 12.50 -9.40 -6.53
C SER A 219 13.45 -8.44 -7.26
N ALA A 220 14.02 -8.87 -8.39
CA ALA A 220 14.90 -8.03 -9.21
C ALA A 220 14.17 -6.82 -9.82
N CYS A 221 12.98 -7.03 -10.41
CA CYS A 221 12.17 -5.96 -10.98
C CYS A 221 11.74 -4.95 -9.89
N LEU A 222 11.28 -5.43 -8.73
CA LEU A 222 10.87 -4.58 -7.62
C LEU A 222 12.04 -3.77 -7.07
N ALA A 223 13.20 -4.40 -6.85
CA ALA A 223 14.41 -3.70 -6.42
C ALA A 223 14.89 -2.67 -7.47
N GLY A 224 14.82 -3.00 -8.75
CA GLY A 224 15.13 -2.09 -9.85
C GLY A 224 14.20 -0.89 -9.90
N ALA A 225 12.89 -1.10 -9.68
CA ALA A 225 11.91 -0.02 -9.61
C ALA A 225 12.20 0.94 -8.45
N ILE A 226 12.47 0.40 -7.25
CA ILE A 226 12.86 1.18 -6.07
C ILE A 226 14.15 1.97 -6.34
N SER A 227 15.14 1.36 -7.00
CA SER A 227 16.38 2.02 -7.39
C SER A 227 16.12 3.20 -8.35
N CYS A 228 15.24 3.02 -9.32
CA CYS A 228 14.83 4.10 -10.22
C CYS A 228 14.13 5.24 -9.46
N ILE A 229 13.22 4.91 -8.52
CA ILE A 229 12.55 5.90 -7.66
C ILE A 229 13.57 6.64 -6.77
N ARG A 230 14.61 5.94 -6.29
CA ARG A 230 15.72 6.56 -5.55
C ARG A 230 16.50 7.53 -6.40
N ASN A 231 16.90 7.14 -7.60
CA ASN A 231 17.61 8.03 -8.53
C ASN A 231 16.75 9.24 -8.93
N ALA A 232 15.44 9.04 -9.09
CA ALA A 232 14.49 10.13 -9.31
C ALA A 232 14.53 11.13 -8.14
N LYS A 233 14.50 10.65 -6.90
CA LYS A 233 14.68 11.50 -5.71
C LYS A 233 16.01 12.23 -5.71
N GLU A 234 17.13 11.56 -6.00
CA GLU A 234 18.45 12.22 -6.03
C GLU A 234 18.51 13.34 -7.07
N VAL A 235 17.92 13.13 -8.25
CA VAL A 235 17.81 14.17 -9.27
C VAL A 235 16.86 15.30 -8.84
N HIS A 236 15.76 14.97 -8.16
CA HIS A 236 14.85 15.96 -7.59
C HIS A 236 15.52 16.81 -6.50
N ASP A 237 16.28 16.19 -5.59
CA ASP A 237 17.03 16.90 -4.56
C ASP A 237 18.07 17.85 -5.20
N ARG A 238 18.68 17.45 -6.32
CA ARG A 238 19.53 18.36 -7.13
C ARG A 238 18.74 19.48 -7.80
N LEU A 239 17.50 19.24 -8.24
CA LEU A 239 16.64 20.32 -8.75
C LEU A 239 16.36 21.36 -7.66
N GLU A 240 16.13 20.92 -6.42
CA GLU A 240 15.91 21.80 -5.28
C GLU A 240 17.09 22.75 -5.03
N GLU A 241 18.33 22.37 -5.32
CA GLU A 241 19.51 23.25 -5.22
C GLU A 241 19.40 24.50 -6.10
N PHE A 242 18.67 24.45 -7.22
CA PHE A 242 18.42 25.61 -8.07
C PHE A 242 17.21 26.43 -7.61
N TYR A 243 16.15 25.76 -7.14
CA TYR A 243 14.91 26.42 -6.76
C TYR A 243 14.95 27.06 -5.37
N ILE A 244 15.62 26.45 -4.39
CA ILE A 244 15.71 26.98 -3.02
C ILE A 244 16.34 28.39 -3.00
N PRO A 245 17.50 28.66 -3.66
CA PRO A 245 18.09 30.00 -3.67
C PRO A 245 17.30 31.03 -4.50
N ALA A 246 16.41 30.55 -5.38
CA ALA A 246 15.53 31.39 -6.17
C ALA A 246 14.21 31.70 -5.47
N MET A 247 13.84 30.99 -4.39
CA MET A 247 12.55 31.15 -3.73
C MET A 247 12.57 32.24 -2.65
N ASP A 248 11.61 33.16 -2.71
CA ASP A 248 11.26 34.06 -1.62
C ASP A 248 10.37 33.34 -0.59
N PHE A 249 11.02 32.62 0.32
CA PHE A 249 10.34 31.93 1.41
C PHE A 249 9.60 32.89 2.36
N THR A 250 9.99 34.16 2.44
CA THR A 250 9.30 35.15 3.27
C THR A 250 7.94 35.47 2.66
N GLY A 251 7.90 35.76 1.36
CA GLY A 251 6.66 35.96 0.61
C GLY A 251 5.73 34.75 0.65
N VAL A 252 6.28 33.53 0.48
CA VAL A 252 5.52 32.28 0.61
C VAL A 252 4.90 32.13 2.00
N GLU A 253 5.65 32.44 3.06
CA GLU A 253 5.14 32.32 4.43
C GLU A 253 4.05 33.36 4.74
N ILE A 254 4.17 34.58 4.21
CA ILE A 254 3.11 35.60 4.29
C ILE A 254 1.83 35.07 3.61
N LYS A 255 1.95 34.55 2.39
CA LYS A 255 0.81 34.00 1.63
C LYS A 255 0.16 32.81 2.34
N ARG A 256 0.97 31.96 2.97
CA ARG A 256 0.50 30.83 3.79
C ARG A 256 -0.35 31.32 4.96
N ARG A 257 0.11 32.35 5.68
CA ARG A 257 -0.63 32.95 6.80
C ARG A 257 -1.94 33.58 6.36
N GLU A 258 -1.92 34.40 5.32
CA GLU A 258 -3.12 35.05 4.77
C GLU A 258 -4.17 34.01 4.37
N THR A 259 -3.74 32.98 3.64
CA THR A 259 -4.60 31.87 3.25
C THR A 259 -5.20 31.17 4.46
N ARG A 260 -4.36 30.86 5.47
CA ARG A 260 -4.81 30.18 6.70
C ARG A 260 -5.84 31.02 7.45
N GLU A 261 -5.59 32.31 7.65
CA GLU A 261 -6.50 33.22 8.35
C GLU A 261 -7.83 33.32 7.61
N ARG A 262 -7.81 33.40 6.28
CA ARG A 262 -9.02 33.40 5.45
C ARG A 262 -9.82 32.11 5.56
N ILE A 263 -9.17 30.94 5.55
CA ILE A 263 -9.87 29.64 5.72
C ILE A 263 -10.51 29.58 7.11
N LEU A 264 -9.79 29.99 8.15
CA LEU A 264 -10.32 29.99 9.52
C LEU A 264 -11.50 30.95 9.70
N ALA A 265 -11.56 32.05 8.97
CA ALA A 265 -12.69 32.98 9.00
C ALA A 265 -13.97 32.45 8.33
N LEU A 266 -13.88 31.34 7.58
CA LEU A 266 -15.01 30.69 6.90
C LEU A 266 -15.55 29.47 7.66
N LEU A 267 -14.90 29.07 8.76
CA LEU A 267 -15.30 27.98 9.66
C LEU A 267 -16.08 28.53 10.86
#